data_AF-A0A914IG93-F1
#
_entry.id   AF-A0A914IG93-F1
#
_cell.length_a   1.000
_cell.length_b   1.000
_cell.length_c   1.000
_cell.angle_alpha   90.00
_cell.angle_beta   90.00
_cell.angle_gamma   90.00
#
_symmetry.space_group_name_H-M   'P 1'
#
loop_
_entity.id
_entity.type
_entity.pdbx_description
1 polymer ?
#
loop_
_entity_poly.entity_id
_entity_poly.type
_entity_poly.pdbx_seq_one_letter_code
_entity_poly.pdbx_strand_id
1 'polypeptide(L)'
;MSSETAVRPSISELENNALGNVKDQKSEFGNISKVFNGVPHLEEDTIFVNKFKIHSRFGWDDRFGATYFALPLNDSKELVLRIDSGSRKEPTNLFAETALLKKAESSHNYLLFSQIHSYDLTAKYPWLAVYNRDGPTVHQCIQFLEEKKFSHGTAGRFAFDILSILQFLHNNAFLATNLNMDIFRYDPCSRNVFLADLSYVRIDPSKRQLRIKPNITWMGTPHFAPLAFHGNADLTQWDELEAFFYIFYEMVVGKLPWDGKRLDEIVTTKLLFSQEDNFKDLPEQYLNLLGSKLRLRD
;
A
#
# COMPACT_ATOMS: atom_id res chain seq x y z
N MET A 1 -54.64 10.02 1.73
CA MET A 1 -53.32 9.62 1.20
C MET A 1 -52.31 9.83 2.32
N SER A 2 -52.15 8.79 3.12
CA SER A 2 -51.35 8.75 4.35
C SER A 2 -49.90 8.39 4.00
N SER A 3 -48.96 9.22 4.43
CA SER A 3 -47.52 9.02 4.28
C SER A 3 -46.99 8.12 5.39
N GLU A 4 -46.51 6.92 5.05
CA GLU A 4 -45.74 6.06 5.97
C GLU A 4 -44.28 6.53 6.02
N THR A 5 -43.88 7.03 7.18
CA THR A 5 -42.49 7.30 7.54
C THR A 5 -41.85 6.00 8.04
N ALA A 6 -40.87 5.46 7.30
CA ALA A 6 -40.06 4.33 7.75
C ALA A 6 -39.16 4.75 8.93
N VAL A 7 -39.44 4.19 10.11
CA VAL A 7 -38.64 4.38 11.33
C VAL A 7 -37.35 3.55 11.21
N ARG A 8 -36.19 4.20 11.37
CA ARG A 8 -34.89 3.49 11.45
C ARG A 8 -34.80 2.73 12.78
N PRO A 9 -34.34 1.46 12.79
CA PRO A 9 -34.24 0.68 14.01
C PRO A 9 -33.18 1.26 14.95
N SER A 10 -33.46 1.13 16.24
CA SER A 10 -32.59 1.60 17.32
C SER A 10 -31.37 0.69 17.49
N ILE A 11 -30.26 1.24 18.02
CA ILE A 11 -29.00 0.51 18.22
C ILE A 11 -29.20 -0.75 19.10
N SER A 12 -30.14 -0.72 20.04
CA SER A 12 -30.50 -1.87 20.88
C SER A 12 -31.21 -3.02 20.12
N GLU A 13 -31.89 -2.73 19.02
CA GLU A 13 -32.52 -3.76 18.17
C GLU A 13 -31.49 -4.46 17.27
N LEU A 14 -30.43 -3.76 16.89
CA LEU A 14 -29.29 -4.36 16.18
C LEU A 14 -28.46 -5.27 17.11
N GLU A 15 -28.37 -4.94 18.39
CA GLU A 15 -27.64 -5.74 19.39
C GLU A 15 -28.38 -7.04 19.76
N ASN A 16 -29.71 -7.01 19.87
CA ASN A 16 -30.50 -8.22 20.19
C ASN A 16 -30.58 -9.21 19.01
N ASN A 17 -30.57 -8.73 17.76
CA ASN A 17 -30.50 -9.61 16.58
C ASN A 17 -29.12 -10.29 16.43
N ALA A 18 -28.06 -9.76 17.04
CA ALA A 18 -26.73 -10.35 17.00
C ALA A 18 -26.56 -11.58 17.94
N LEU A 19 -27.46 -11.75 18.92
CA LEU A 19 -27.39 -12.83 19.91
C LEU A 19 -28.16 -14.11 19.51
N GLY A 20 -28.96 -14.05 18.44
CA GLY A 20 -29.84 -15.15 18.01
C GLY A 20 -29.20 -16.26 17.16
N ASN A 21 -27.99 -16.08 16.61
CA ASN A 21 -27.42 -16.97 15.59
C ASN A 21 -26.06 -17.57 15.97
N VAL A 22 -25.97 -18.18 17.16
CA VAL A 22 -24.73 -18.84 17.61
C VAL A 22 -24.62 -20.31 17.15
N LYS A 23 -25.66 -20.89 16.52
CA LYS A 23 -25.65 -22.33 16.17
C LYS A 23 -25.26 -22.69 14.73
N ASP A 24 -25.18 -21.74 13.78
CA ASP A 24 -24.86 -22.04 12.36
C ASP A 24 -23.45 -21.63 11.88
N GLN A 25 -22.63 -21.01 12.74
CA GLN A 25 -21.33 -20.43 12.34
C GLN A 25 -20.20 -21.43 12.06
N LYS A 26 -20.43 -22.75 12.22
CA LYS A 26 -19.41 -23.77 11.90
C LYS A 26 -19.24 -24.02 10.39
N SER A 27 -20.18 -23.57 9.55
CA SER A 27 -20.20 -23.90 8.11
C SER A 27 -19.54 -22.85 7.20
N GLU A 28 -19.32 -21.62 7.68
CA GLU A 28 -18.93 -20.50 6.82
C GLU A 28 -17.41 -20.31 6.72
N PHE A 29 -16.65 -20.79 7.71
CA PHE A 29 -15.24 -20.41 7.86
C PHE A 29 -14.23 -21.53 7.62
N GLY A 30 -14.67 -22.72 7.20
CA GLY A 30 -13.80 -23.91 7.18
C GLY A 30 -13.19 -24.17 8.56
N ASN A 31 -12.24 -25.11 8.67
CA ASN A 31 -11.46 -25.26 9.89
C ASN A 31 -10.53 -24.04 10.05
N ILE A 32 -11.01 -22.95 10.67
CA ILE A 32 -10.10 -21.95 11.27
C ILE A 32 -9.36 -22.70 12.37
N SER A 33 -8.15 -23.18 12.06
CA SER A 33 -7.43 -24.06 12.98
C SER A 33 -6.97 -23.28 14.21
N LYS A 34 -6.60 -21.99 14.06
CA LYS A 34 -6.16 -21.07 15.13
C LYS A 34 -6.39 -19.59 14.77
N VAL A 35 -6.52 -18.72 15.78
CA VAL A 35 -6.51 -17.25 15.62
C VAL A 35 -5.28 -16.71 16.35
N PHE A 36 -4.43 -15.95 15.65
CA PHE A 36 -3.25 -15.30 16.22
C PHE A 36 -3.40 -13.79 16.07
N ASN A 37 -3.17 -13.04 17.16
CA ASN A 37 -3.29 -11.57 17.17
C ASN A 37 -4.63 -11.05 16.58
N GLY A 38 -5.72 -11.80 16.75
CA GLY A 38 -7.04 -11.46 16.22
C GLY A 38 -7.26 -11.77 14.73
N VAL A 39 -6.26 -12.29 14.04
CA VAL A 39 -6.28 -12.67 12.62
C VAL A 39 -6.43 -14.19 12.47
N PRO A 40 -7.33 -14.69 11.61
CA PRO A 40 -7.51 -16.11 11.41
C PRO A 40 -6.30 -16.72 10.68
N HIS A 41 -5.81 -17.83 11.20
CA HIS A 41 -4.82 -18.67 10.54
C HIS A 41 -5.53 -19.75 9.74
N LEU A 42 -5.32 -19.74 8.42
CA LEU A 42 -5.90 -20.70 7.50
C LEU A 42 -4.78 -21.60 6.98
N GLU A 43 -5.00 -22.91 7.07
CA GLU A 43 -4.07 -23.92 6.56
C GLU A 43 -4.28 -24.12 5.04
N GLU A 44 -3.29 -24.71 4.38
CA GLU A 44 -3.41 -25.13 2.99
C GLU A 44 -4.66 -26.01 2.79
N ASP A 45 -5.28 -25.89 1.62
CA ASP A 45 -6.54 -26.52 1.23
C ASP A 45 -7.80 -26.08 2.02
N THR A 46 -7.67 -25.19 3.00
CA THR A 46 -8.83 -24.62 3.71
C THR A 46 -9.76 -23.90 2.72
N ILE A 47 -11.06 -24.15 2.80
CA ILE A 47 -12.07 -23.39 2.05
C ILE A 47 -12.55 -22.23 2.93
N PHE A 48 -12.18 -21.00 2.56
CA PHE A 48 -12.59 -19.78 3.22
C PHE A 48 -13.86 -19.20 2.58
N VAL A 49 -14.85 -18.86 3.41
CA VAL A 49 -16.14 -18.22 3.04
C VAL A 49 -16.87 -18.90 1.88
N ASN A 50 -16.69 -20.22 1.72
CA ASN A 50 -17.22 -21.02 0.61
C ASN A 50 -16.91 -20.43 -0.79
N LYS A 51 -15.79 -19.69 -0.92
CA LYS A 51 -15.38 -19.05 -2.18
C LYS A 51 -13.94 -19.30 -2.55
N PHE A 52 -13.04 -19.42 -1.59
CA PHE A 52 -11.61 -19.47 -1.85
C PHE A 52 -10.97 -20.69 -1.20
N LYS A 53 -10.25 -21.47 -2.00
CA LYS A 53 -9.37 -22.52 -1.51
C LYS A 53 -7.99 -21.90 -1.24
N ILE A 54 -7.54 -21.94 0.01
CA ILE A 54 -6.23 -21.44 0.42
C ILE A 54 -5.15 -22.38 -0.10
N HIS A 55 -4.08 -21.84 -0.67
CA HIS A 55 -2.93 -22.62 -1.11
C HIS A 55 -1.72 -22.35 -0.23
N SER A 56 -1.38 -21.08 0.01
CA SER A 56 -0.26 -20.74 0.88
C SER A 56 -0.45 -19.38 1.56
N ARG A 57 0.27 -19.17 2.67
CA ARG A 57 0.31 -17.88 3.37
C ARG A 57 1.54 -17.09 2.94
N PHE A 58 1.37 -15.80 2.72
CA PHE A 58 2.47 -14.87 2.48
C PHE A 58 2.91 -14.21 3.79
N GLY A 59 4.12 -14.54 4.23
CA GLY A 59 4.72 -13.93 5.41
C GLY A 59 3.94 -14.16 6.71
N TRP A 60 4.42 -13.51 7.76
CA TRP A 60 3.90 -13.65 9.14
C TRP A 60 3.80 -12.31 9.88
N ASP A 61 3.86 -11.19 9.14
CA ASP A 61 3.67 -9.86 9.70
C ASP A 61 2.18 -9.50 9.74
N ASP A 62 1.55 -9.80 10.86
CA ASP A 62 0.09 -9.70 11.03
C ASP A 62 -0.39 -8.28 11.37
N ARG A 63 0.52 -7.29 11.39
CA ARG A 63 0.19 -5.87 11.66
C ARG A 63 -0.82 -5.29 10.66
N PHE A 64 -0.89 -5.87 9.45
CA PHE A 64 -1.79 -5.45 8.38
C PHE A 64 -2.82 -6.53 8.02
N GLY A 65 -3.04 -7.50 8.91
CA GLY A 65 -3.80 -8.71 8.63
C GLY A 65 -2.94 -9.81 8.02
N ALA A 66 -3.59 -10.89 7.58
CA ALA A 66 -2.92 -12.01 6.92
C ALA A 66 -3.14 -11.95 5.41
N THR A 67 -2.10 -12.29 4.65
CA THR A 67 -2.16 -12.38 3.18
C THR A 67 -1.95 -13.82 2.75
N TYR A 68 -2.78 -14.30 1.83
CA TYR A 68 -2.74 -15.67 1.32
C TYR A 68 -2.76 -15.68 -0.21
N PHE A 69 -2.12 -16.68 -0.79
CA PHE A 69 -2.38 -17.12 -2.15
C PHE A 69 -3.57 -18.07 -2.14
N ALA A 70 -4.54 -17.83 -3.00
CA ALA A 70 -5.77 -18.62 -3.03
C ALA A 70 -6.31 -18.78 -4.46
N LEU A 71 -7.12 -19.82 -4.63
CA LEU A 71 -7.87 -20.08 -5.86
C LEU A 71 -9.37 -19.96 -5.59
N PRO A 72 -10.16 -19.30 -6.45
CA PRO A 72 -11.60 -19.32 -6.33
C PRO A 72 -12.13 -20.74 -6.62
N LEU A 73 -13.25 -21.14 -6.00
CA LEU A 73 -13.80 -22.49 -6.20
C LEU A 73 -14.32 -22.75 -7.61
N ASN A 74 -14.67 -21.68 -8.35
CA ASN A 74 -15.36 -21.76 -9.65
C ASN A 74 -14.51 -21.27 -10.82
N ASP A 75 -13.26 -20.85 -10.60
CA ASP A 75 -12.35 -20.32 -11.61
C ASP A 75 -10.92 -20.77 -11.25
N SER A 76 -10.00 -20.77 -12.21
CA SER A 76 -8.58 -21.09 -12.00
C SER A 76 -7.70 -19.84 -11.90
N LYS A 77 -8.28 -18.63 -11.95
CA LYS A 77 -7.51 -17.40 -11.80
C LYS A 77 -6.98 -17.24 -10.38
N GLU A 78 -5.68 -17.12 -10.29
CA GLU A 78 -4.94 -16.95 -9.04
C GLU A 78 -5.29 -15.64 -8.35
N LEU A 79 -5.46 -15.67 -7.03
CA LEU A 79 -5.84 -14.53 -6.21
C LEU A 79 -4.86 -14.32 -5.07
N VAL A 80 -4.68 -13.04 -4.71
CA VAL A 80 -4.12 -12.63 -3.43
C VAL A 80 -5.28 -12.26 -2.52
N LEU A 81 -5.43 -13.00 -1.43
CA LEU A 81 -6.48 -12.82 -0.43
C LEU A 81 -5.90 -12.17 0.82
N ARG A 82 -6.35 -10.96 1.12
CA ARG A 82 -6.04 -10.23 2.36
C ARG A 82 -7.20 -10.37 3.34
N ILE A 83 -6.88 -10.72 4.58
CA ILE A 83 -7.85 -10.93 5.66
C ILE A 83 -7.43 -10.09 6.86
N ASP A 84 -8.31 -9.20 7.28
CA ASP A 84 -8.16 -8.35 8.45
C ASP A 84 -8.42 -9.15 9.75
N SER A 85 -7.96 -8.59 10.86
CA SER A 85 -8.43 -9.00 12.17
C SER A 85 -9.94 -8.77 12.29
N GLY A 86 -10.62 -9.63 13.06
CA GLY A 86 -12.03 -9.42 13.39
C GLY A 86 -12.26 -8.31 14.45
N SER A 87 -11.19 -7.65 14.88
CA SER A 87 -11.23 -6.64 15.94
C SER A 87 -11.62 -5.28 15.37
N ARG A 88 -12.79 -4.78 15.78
CA ARG A 88 -13.22 -3.41 15.44
C ARG A 88 -12.48 -2.32 16.22
N LYS A 89 -11.70 -2.67 17.24
CA LYS A 89 -10.95 -1.70 18.05
C LYS A 89 -9.67 -1.23 17.37
N GLU A 90 -9.09 -2.07 16.53
CA GLU A 90 -7.87 -1.80 15.77
C GLU A 90 -8.09 -2.26 14.31
N PRO A 91 -8.96 -1.56 13.55
CA PRO A 91 -9.17 -1.91 12.15
C PRO A 91 -7.86 -1.79 11.38
N THR A 92 -7.51 -2.79 10.56
CA THR A 92 -6.32 -2.66 9.69
C THR A 92 -6.59 -1.67 8.55
N ASN A 93 -5.60 -1.53 7.67
CA ASN A 93 -5.69 -0.67 6.51
C ASN A 93 -6.62 -1.18 5.39
N LEU A 94 -7.19 -2.38 5.51
CA LEU A 94 -7.94 -3.06 4.45
C LEU A 94 -9.09 -2.20 3.87
N PHE A 95 -9.74 -1.39 4.71
CA PHE A 95 -10.78 -0.45 4.27
C PHE A 95 -10.24 0.63 3.33
N ALA A 96 -9.08 1.21 3.65
CA ALA A 96 -8.43 2.21 2.82
C ALA A 96 -7.94 1.60 1.50
N GLU A 97 -7.36 0.40 1.55
CA GLU A 97 -6.93 -0.37 0.38
C GLU A 97 -8.10 -0.62 -0.57
N THR A 98 -9.20 -1.14 -0.05
CA THR A 98 -10.42 -1.42 -0.83
C THR A 98 -11.00 -0.14 -1.43
N ALA A 99 -11.03 0.97 -0.67
CA ALA A 99 -11.53 2.25 -1.15
C ALA A 99 -10.64 2.82 -2.28
N LEU A 100 -9.33 2.69 -2.17
CA LEU A 100 -8.38 3.11 -3.20
C LEU A 100 -8.53 2.28 -4.48
N LEU A 101 -8.54 0.95 -4.35
CA LEU A 101 -8.64 0.07 -5.52
C LEU A 101 -9.96 0.28 -6.27
N LYS A 102 -11.08 0.48 -5.58
CA LYS A 102 -12.35 0.87 -6.21
C LYS A 102 -12.25 2.15 -7.04
N LYS A 103 -11.55 3.17 -6.51
CA LYS A 103 -11.31 4.43 -7.24
C LYS A 103 -10.41 4.20 -8.46
N ALA A 104 -9.41 3.33 -8.33
CA ALA A 104 -8.51 2.98 -9.43
C ALA A 104 -9.28 2.28 -10.56
N GLU A 105 -10.16 1.33 -10.23
CA GLU A 105 -11.04 0.65 -11.19
C GLU A 105 -12.00 1.61 -11.87
N SER A 106 -12.71 2.47 -11.12
CA SER A 106 -13.63 3.44 -11.72
C SER A 106 -12.94 4.44 -12.65
N SER A 107 -11.64 4.65 -12.44
CA SER A 107 -10.80 5.55 -13.25
C SER A 107 -10.00 4.80 -14.33
N HIS A 108 -10.23 3.50 -14.51
CA HIS A 108 -9.55 2.64 -15.49
C HIS A 108 -8.02 2.56 -15.33
N ASN A 109 -7.49 2.72 -14.12
CA ASN A 109 -6.05 2.69 -13.82
C ASN A 109 -5.51 1.27 -13.56
N TYR A 110 -6.01 0.28 -14.31
CA TYR A 110 -5.70 -1.13 -14.13
C TYR A 110 -4.24 -1.50 -14.39
N LEU A 111 -3.51 -0.68 -15.15
CA LEU A 111 -2.08 -0.90 -15.39
C LEU A 111 -1.25 -0.62 -14.13
N LEU A 112 -1.68 0.34 -13.31
CA LEU A 112 -0.93 0.89 -12.18
C LEU A 112 -1.38 0.35 -10.81
N PHE A 113 -2.54 -0.30 -10.73
CA PHE A 113 -3.11 -0.86 -9.51
C PHE A 113 -3.70 -2.26 -9.75
N SER A 114 -3.78 -3.06 -8.69
CA SER A 114 -4.44 -4.38 -8.73
C SER A 114 -5.95 -4.27 -8.95
N GLN A 115 -6.54 -5.28 -9.59
CA GLN A 115 -7.98 -5.38 -9.79
C GLN A 115 -8.61 -6.20 -8.67
N ILE A 116 -9.75 -5.71 -8.16
CA ILE A 116 -10.57 -6.40 -7.18
C ILE A 116 -11.28 -7.55 -7.87
N HIS A 117 -11.15 -8.75 -7.31
CA HIS A 117 -12.03 -9.87 -7.65
C HIS A 117 -13.33 -9.75 -6.86
N SER A 118 -13.21 -9.66 -5.53
CA SER A 118 -14.34 -9.52 -4.61
C SER A 118 -13.85 -9.16 -3.22
N TYR A 119 -14.73 -8.65 -2.36
CA TYR A 119 -14.41 -8.33 -0.97
C TYR A 119 -15.66 -8.46 -0.10
N ASP A 120 -15.47 -8.56 1.21
CA ASP A 120 -16.53 -8.34 2.21
C ASP A 120 -15.92 -7.67 3.44
N LEU A 121 -16.23 -6.38 3.62
CA LEU A 121 -15.73 -5.59 4.75
C LEU A 121 -16.65 -5.66 5.98
N THR A 122 -17.79 -6.35 5.86
CA THR A 122 -18.79 -6.51 6.93
C THR A 122 -18.72 -7.85 7.63
N ALA A 123 -18.03 -8.82 7.02
CA ALA A 123 -17.75 -10.14 7.56
C ALA A 123 -17.07 -10.06 8.95
N LYS A 124 -17.20 -11.16 9.72
CA LYS A 124 -16.52 -11.32 11.02
C LYS A 124 -15.02 -11.05 10.92
N TYR A 125 -14.40 -11.54 9.85
CA TYR A 125 -13.03 -11.22 9.46
C TYR A 125 -13.11 -10.52 8.11
N PRO A 126 -13.04 -9.17 8.05
CA PRO A 126 -13.07 -8.43 6.81
C PRO A 126 -12.01 -8.95 5.83
N TRP A 127 -12.34 -9.04 4.55
CA TRP A 127 -11.40 -9.58 3.56
C TRP A 127 -11.54 -8.91 2.20
N LEU A 128 -10.44 -8.92 1.44
CA LEU A 128 -10.32 -8.41 0.08
C LEU A 128 -9.54 -9.43 -0.75
N ALA A 129 -10.12 -9.88 -1.86
CA ALA A 129 -9.45 -10.70 -2.86
C ALA A 129 -9.17 -9.86 -4.10
N VAL A 130 -7.92 -9.84 -4.56
CA VAL A 130 -7.48 -9.20 -5.81
C VAL A 130 -6.88 -10.25 -6.73
N TYR A 131 -6.94 -10.02 -8.03
CA TYR A 131 -6.27 -10.89 -9.00
C TYR A 131 -4.77 -10.85 -8.80
N ASN A 132 -4.14 -12.03 -8.76
CA ASN A 132 -2.70 -12.12 -8.67
C ASN A 132 -2.06 -11.50 -9.92
N ARG A 133 -1.03 -10.69 -9.70
CA ARG A 133 -0.20 -10.09 -10.75
C ARG A 133 1.24 -10.34 -10.36
N ASP A 134 1.80 -11.41 -10.89
CA ASP A 134 3.18 -11.79 -10.62
C ASP A 134 4.18 -10.88 -11.33
N GLY A 135 5.37 -10.82 -10.75
CA GLY A 135 6.47 -10.01 -11.26
C GLY A 135 7.43 -9.64 -10.14
N PRO A 136 8.72 -9.44 -10.43
CA PRO A 136 9.69 -9.00 -9.42
C PRO A 136 9.35 -7.61 -8.87
N THR A 137 9.72 -7.35 -7.62
CA THR A 137 9.70 -5.97 -7.09
C THR A 137 10.71 -5.11 -7.85
N VAL A 138 10.54 -3.78 -7.84
CA VAL A 138 11.54 -2.88 -8.44
C VAL A 138 12.91 -3.07 -7.78
N HIS A 139 12.94 -3.30 -6.47
CA HIS A 139 14.19 -3.63 -5.75
C HIS A 139 14.81 -4.93 -6.28
N GLN A 140 14.02 -6.00 -6.43
CA GLN A 140 14.49 -7.28 -6.98
C GLN A 140 15.02 -7.13 -8.42
N CYS A 141 14.37 -6.33 -9.26
CA CYS A 141 14.87 -6.01 -10.60
C CYS A 141 16.28 -5.40 -10.55
N ILE A 142 16.52 -4.44 -9.65
CA ILE A 142 17.84 -3.80 -9.49
C ILE A 142 18.86 -4.79 -8.94
N GLN A 143 18.48 -5.60 -7.94
CA GLN A 143 19.36 -6.61 -7.37
C GLN A 143 19.75 -7.70 -8.36
N PHE A 144 18.96 -7.92 -9.40
CA PHE A 144 19.33 -8.85 -10.48
C PHE A 144 20.43 -8.30 -11.41
N LEU A 145 20.64 -6.98 -11.44
CA LEU A 145 21.63 -6.33 -12.30
C LEU A 145 23.02 -6.36 -11.68
N GLU A 146 24.05 -6.56 -12.51
CA GLU A 146 25.45 -6.58 -12.08
C GLU A 146 25.86 -5.25 -11.43
N GLU A 147 25.52 -4.13 -12.08
CA GLU A 147 25.85 -2.79 -11.59
C GLU A 147 24.92 -2.27 -10.49
N LYS A 148 23.90 -3.05 -10.10
CA LYS A 148 22.90 -2.69 -9.07
C LYS A 148 22.23 -1.33 -9.32
N LYS A 149 22.03 -0.98 -10.59
CA LYS A 149 21.34 0.23 -11.04
C LYS A 149 20.73 0.02 -12.41
N PHE A 150 19.72 0.80 -12.74
CA PHE A 150 19.12 0.86 -14.06
C PHE A 150 19.86 1.85 -14.97
N SER A 151 19.74 1.63 -16.28
CA SER A 151 19.99 2.69 -17.25
C SER A 151 18.98 3.82 -17.08
N HIS A 152 19.34 5.04 -17.49
CA HIS A 152 18.44 6.21 -17.42
C HIS A 152 17.09 5.96 -18.13
N GLY A 153 17.10 5.25 -19.26
CA GLY A 153 15.87 4.94 -20.00
C GLY A 153 14.94 3.96 -19.27
N THR A 154 15.47 3.01 -18.52
CA THR A 154 14.64 2.12 -17.67
C THR A 154 14.18 2.85 -16.43
N ALA A 155 15.08 3.53 -15.72
CA ALA A 155 14.73 4.32 -14.54
C ALA A 155 13.67 5.38 -14.85
N GLY A 156 13.76 6.07 -15.99
CA GLY A 156 12.78 7.08 -16.41
C GLY A 156 11.38 6.52 -16.68
N ARG A 157 11.28 5.33 -17.28
CA ARG A 157 9.98 4.64 -17.48
C ARG A 157 9.36 4.22 -16.15
N PHE A 158 10.16 3.66 -15.25
CA PHE A 158 9.69 3.27 -13.92
C PHE A 158 9.29 4.49 -13.08
N ALA A 159 10.09 5.56 -13.15
CA ALA A 159 9.80 6.84 -12.53
C ALA A 159 8.47 7.44 -13.02
N PHE A 160 8.18 7.34 -14.32
CA PHE A 160 6.91 7.80 -14.89
C PHE A 160 5.71 7.04 -14.30
N ASP A 161 5.77 5.71 -14.24
CA ASP A 161 4.70 4.89 -13.66
C ASP A 161 4.52 5.19 -12.17
N ILE A 162 5.62 5.28 -11.40
CA ILE A 162 5.59 5.59 -9.96
C ILE A 162 5.02 6.99 -9.70
N LEU A 163 5.41 8.01 -10.48
CA LEU A 163 4.82 9.36 -10.37
C LEU A 163 3.33 9.36 -10.72
N SER A 164 2.92 8.60 -11.74
CA SER A 164 1.51 8.46 -12.10
C SER A 164 0.70 7.84 -10.95
N ILE A 165 1.27 6.85 -10.26
CA ILE A 165 0.70 6.26 -9.06
C ILE A 165 0.59 7.31 -7.94
N LEU A 166 1.67 8.03 -7.62
CA LEU A 166 1.66 9.04 -6.55
C LEU A 166 0.65 10.15 -6.84
N GLN A 167 0.62 10.65 -8.07
CA GLN A 167 -0.38 11.62 -8.51
C GLN A 167 -1.80 11.10 -8.31
N PHE A 168 -2.05 9.83 -8.67
CA PHE A 168 -3.36 9.21 -8.46
C PHE A 168 -3.74 9.13 -6.97
N LEU A 169 -2.81 8.71 -6.11
CA LEU A 169 -2.99 8.67 -4.66
C LEU A 169 -3.34 10.06 -4.12
N HIS A 170 -2.51 11.06 -4.43
CA HIS A 170 -2.66 12.42 -3.95
C HIS A 170 -3.99 13.04 -4.40
N ASN A 171 -4.36 12.89 -5.67
CA ASN A 171 -5.62 13.39 -6.20
C ASN A 171 -6.85 12.72 -5.55
N ASN A 172 -6.69 11.52 -5.01
CA ASN A 172 -7.75 10.76 -4.37
C ASN A 172 -7.75 10.84 -2.83
N ALA A 173 -6.93 11.72 -2.25
CA ALA A 173 -6.74 11.90 -0.81
C ALA A 173 -6.13 10.67 -0.11
N PHE A 174 -5.09 10.11 -0.71
CA PHE A 174 -4.25 9.08 -0.09
C PHE A 174 -2.77 9.50 -0.10
N LEU A 175 -2.02 8.99 0.87
CA LEU A 175 -0.56 9.04 0.96
C LEU A 175 -0.05 7.59 1.08
N ALA A 176 1.07 7.26 0.44
CA ALA A 176 1.72 5.96 0.56
C ALA A 176 2.38 5.73 1.94
N THR A 177 2.91 6.78 2.57
CA THR A 177 3.55 6.84 3.92
C THR A 177 4.75 5.93 4.20
N ASN A 178 5.04 4.96 3.33
CA ASN A 178 6.24 4.13 3.32
C ASN A 178 6.64 3.89 1.86
N LEU A 179 7.14 4.92 1.18
CA LEU A 179 7.61 4.79 -0.19
C LEU A 179 8.98 4.12 -0.21
N ASN A 180 9.07 2.97 -0.87
CA ASN A 180 10.32 2.23 -1.10
C ASN A 180 10.17 1.42 -2.40
N MET A 181 11.21 0.70 -2.82
CA MET A 181 11.21 -0.04 -4.10
C MET A 181 10.50 -1.40 -4.03
N ASP A 182 10.21 -1.92 -2.84
CA ASP A 182 9.58 -3.24 -2.66
C ASP A 182 8.07 -3.22 -2.79
N ILE A 183 7.43 -2.07 -2.55
CA ILE A 183 5.97 -1.93 -2.71
C ILE A 183 5.53 -1.90 -4.18
N PHE A 184 6.48 -1.72 -5.10
CA PHE A 184 6.24 -1.66 -6.54
C PHE A 184 6.70 -2.94 -7.21
N ARG A 185 5.90 -3.46 -8.15
CA ARG A 185 6.27 -4.63 -8.97
C ARG A 185 6.27 -4.29 -10.45
N TYR A 186 7.21 -4.89 -11.17
CA TYR A 186 7.25 -4.84 -12.63
C TYR A 186 6.38 -5.96 -13.19
N ASP A 187 5.38 -5.60 -13.99
CA ASP A 187 4.54 -6.55 -14.72
C ASP A 187 5.15 -6.80 -16.11
N PRO A 188 5.68 -8.01 -16.38
CA PRO A 188 6.30 -8.32 -17.67
C PRO A 188 5.32 -8.28 -18.84
N CYS A 189 4.02 -8.47 -18.59
CA CYS A 189 2.99 -8.53 -19.63
C CYS A 189 2.65 -7.12 -20.13
N SER A 190 2.36 -6.20 -19.21
CA SER A 190 2.06 -4.81 -19.55
C SER A 190 3.30 -3.95 -19.77
N ARG A 191 4.44 -4.39 -19.23
CA ARG A 191 5.70 -3.63 -19.13
C ARG A 191 5.59 -2.35 -18.29
N ASN A 192 4.62 -2.31 -17.38
CA ASN A 192 4.43 -1.23 -16.42
C ASN A 192 4.91 -1.63 -15.03
N VAL A 193 5.22 -0.63 -14.23
CA VAL A 193 5.33 -0.76 -12.77
C VAL A 193 3.97 -0.43 -12.15
N PHE A 194 3.53 -1.26 -11.21
CA PHE A 194 2.28 -1.05 -10.47
C PHE A 194 2.51 -1.07 -8.96
N LEU A 195 1.62 -0.41 -8.22
CA LEU A 195 1.61 -0.43 -6.76
C LEU A 195 1.01 -1.76 -6.28
N ALA A 196 1.88 -2.66 -5.79
CA ALA A 196 1.50 -4.01 -5.40
C ALA A 196 1.18 -4.11 -3.91
N ASP A 197 1.94 -3.43 -3.06
CA ASP A 197 1.71 -3.41 -1.61
C ASP A 197 1.04 -2.11 -1.18
N LEU A 198 -0.18 -2.24 -0.66
CA LEU A 198 -1.01 -1.13 -0.21
C LEU A 198 -1.07 -1.03 1.33
N SER A 199 -0.33 -1.87 2.06
CA SER A 199 -0.39 -2.02 3.52
C SER A 199 -0.16 -0.71 4.29
N TYR A 200 0.67 0.17 3.71
CA TYR A 200 1.02 1.46 4.30
C TYR A 200 0.26 2.64 3.69
N VAL A 201 -0.55 2.45 2.65
CA VAL A 201 -1.32 3.57 2.08
C VAL A 201 -2.35 4.06 3.09
N ARG A 202 -2.36 5.35 3.42
CA ARG A 202 -3.31 5.94 4.37
C ARG A 202 -4.11 7.03 3.70
N ILE A 203 -5.29 7.29 4.24
CA ILE A 203 -6.11 8.41 3.80
C ILE A 203 -5.45 9.69 4.31
N ASP A 204 -5.26 10.66 3.40
CA ASP A 204 -4.73 11.97 3.71
C ASP A 204 -5.76 12.76 4.56
N PRO A 205 -5.47 13.03 5.84
CA PRO A 205 -6.38 13.76 6.72
C PRO A 205 -6.49 15.23 6.33
N SER A 206 -5.50 15.79 5.63
CA SER A 206 -5.48 17.20 5.22
C SER A 206 -6.60 17.51 4.23
N LYS A 207 -6.93 16.55 3.34
CA LYS A 207 -7.96 16.65 2.29
C LYS A 207 -9.36 16.23 2.78
N ARG A 208 -9.50 15.82 4.03
CA ARG A 208 -10.80 15.57 4.65
C ARG A 208 -11.23 16.74 5.53
N GLN A 209 -12.52 17.06 5.48
CA GLN A 209 -13.15 18.01 6.40
C GLN A 209 -13.41 17.33 7.75
N LEU A 210 -12.36 16.94 8.45
CA LEU A 210 -12.44 16.40 9.81
C LEU A 210 -12.28 17.54 10.82
N ARG A 211 -13.07 17.49 11.91
CA ARG A 211 -12.94 18.44 13.04
C ARG A 211 -11.59 18.33 13.74
N ILE A 212 -11.03 17.12 13.78
CA ILE A 212 -9.69 16.81 14.27
C ILE A 212 -9.00 16.02 13.17
N LYS A 213 -7.87 16.53 12.68
CA LYS A 213 -7.05 15.84 11.69
C LYS A 213 -6.00 15.05 12.45
N PRO A 214 -6.00 13.70 12.40
CA PRO A 214 -4.93 12.93 13.02
C PRO A 214 -3.61 13.24 12.32
N ASN A 215 -2.53 13.31 13.10
CA ASN A 215 -1.18 13.41 12.56
C ASN A 215 -0.89 12.16 11.72
N ILE A 216 -0.38 12.37 10.52
CA ILE A 216 0.07 11.29 9.63
C ILE A 216 1.58 11.41 9.51
N THR A 217 2.31 10.37 9.85
CA THR A 217 3.78 10.38 9.84
C THR A 217 4.30 9.32 8.89
N TRP A 218 5.57 9.45 8.50
CA TRP A 218 6.27 8.43 7.74
C TRP A 218 6.39 7.13 8.57
N MET A 219 5.96 6.01 8.00
CA MET A 219 5.97 4.69 8.62
C MET A 219 7.07 3.78 8.09
N GLY A 220 7.82 4.24 7.08
CA GLY A 220 8.91 3.51 6.46
C GLY A 220 10.25 3.64 7.18
N THR A 221 11.30 3.11 6.55
CA THR A 221 12.67 3.21 7.08
C THR A 221 13.24 4.63 6.85
N PRO A 222 14.29 5.03 7.59
CA PRO A 222 14.96 6.32 7.41
C PRO A 222 15.61 6.51 6.04
N HIS A 223 15.81 5.43 5.27
CA HIS A 223 16.58 5.40 4.03
C HIS A 223 15.99 6.33 2.97
N PHE A 224 14.72 6.12 2.60
CA PHE A 224 13.96 6.98 1.70
C PHE A 224 13.13 8.05 2.42
N ALA A 225 13.18 8.10 3.75
CA ALA A 225 12.37 9.05 4.51
C ALA A 225 12.68 10.51 4.14
N PRO A 226 11.65 11.36 3.98
CA PRO A 226 11.85 12.79 3.73
C PRO A 226 12.47 13.48 4.96
N LEU A 227 13.08 14.67 4.77
CA LEU A 227 13.60 15.49 5.87
C LEU A 227 12.55 15.80 6.94
N ALA A 228 11.28 15.94 6.56
CA ALA A 228 10.15 16.14 7.48
C ALA A 228 10.04 15.04 8.55
N PHE A 229 10.33 13.78 8.20
CA PHE A 229 10.33 12.65 9.14
C PHE A 229 11.35 12.85 10.26
N HIS A 230 12.54 13.34 9.94
CA HIS A 230 13.62 13.55 10.92
C HIS A 230 13.33 14.73 11.86
N GLY A 231 12.47 15.66 11.44
CA GLY A 231 11.96 16.75 12.27
C GLY A 231 10.70 16.41 13.08
N ASN A 232 10.23 15.16 13.04
CA ASN A 232 8.94 14.74 13.61
C ASN A 232 7.74 15.57 13.10
N ALA A 233 7.79 16.01 11.85
CA ALA A 233 6.71 16.76 11.22
C ALA A 233 5.67 15.81 10.59
N ASP A 234 4.46 16.34 10.40
CA ASP A 234 3.41 15.64 9.66
C ASP A 234 3.83 15.46 8.19
N LEU A 235 3.53 14.29 7.65
CA LEU A 235 3.82 13.91 6.28
C LEU A 235 2.84 14.58 5.33
N THR A 236 3.37 15.18 4.26
CA THR A 236 2.59 15.76 3.17
C THR A 236 2.88 15.07 1.83
N GLN A 237 2.06 15.36 0.82
CA GLN A 237 2.30 14.89 -0.55
C GLN A 237 3.67 15.34 -1.11
N TRP A 238 4.19 16.49 -0.67
CA TRP A 238 5.49 17.02 -1.11
C TRP A 238 6.66 16.21 -0.54
N ASP A 239 6.47 15.68 0.66
CA ASP A 239 7.45 14.82 1.32
C ASP A 239 7.51 13.44 0.64
N GLU A 240 6.41 12.96 0.06
CA GLU A 240 6.44 11.75 -0.77
C GLU A 240 7.16 11.97 -2.10
N LEU A 241 7.10 13.18 -2.68
CA LEU A 241 7.90 13.53 -3.85
C LEU A 241 9.40 13.62 -3.53
N GLU A 242 9.76 14.02 -2.31
CA GLU A 242 11.14 13.94 -1.83
C GLU A 242 11.62 12.49 -1.71
N ALA A 243 10.82 11.62 -1.08
CA ALA A 243 11.14 10.19 -0.99
C ALA A 243 11.25 9.54 -2.36
N PHE A 244 10.35 9.90 -3.29
CA PHE A 244 10.40 9.45 -4.67
C PHE A 244 11.70 9.87 -5.36
N PHE A 245 12.16 11.11 -5.15
CA PHE A 245 13.41 11.57 -5.73
C PHE A 245 14.61 10.73 -5.25
N TYR A 246 14.65 10.37 -3.97
CA TYR A 246 15.68 9.47 -3.44
C TYR A 246 15.63 8.09 -4.12
N ILE A 247 14.44 7.52 -4.28
CA ILE A 247 14.27 6.26 -5.01
C ILE A 247 14.76 6.39 -6.45
N PHE A 248 14.39 7.47 -7.15
CA PHE A 248 14.78 7.68 -8.54
C PHE A 248 16.30 7.88 -8.70
N TYR A 249 16.92 8.61 -7.78
CA TYR A 249 18.37 8.75 -7.74
C TYR A 249 19.04 7.39 -7.52
N GLU A 250 18.61 6.61 -6.53
CA GLU A 250 19.17 5.29 -6.24
C GLU A 250 18.98 4.32 -7.41
N MET A 251 17.84 4.36 -8.09
CA MET A 251 17.60 3.58 -9.32
C MET A 251 18.67 3.82 -10.40
N VAL A 252 19.30 4.99 -10.42
CA VAL A 252 20.23 5.41 -11.48
C VAL A 252 21.69 5.37 -11.03
N VAL A 253 21.95 5.69 -9.76
CA VAL A 253 23.31 5.75 -9.18
C VAL A 253 23.69 4.43 -8.51
N GLY A 254 22.70 3.65 -8.08
CA GLY A 254 22.84 2.36 -7.42
C GLY A 254 22.97 2.42 -5.90
N LYS A 255 23.16 3.62 -5.33
CA LYS A 255 23.22 3.86 -3.87
C LYS A 255 22.91 5.31 -3.54
N LEU A 256 22.44 5.57 -2.32
CA LEU A 256 22.35 6.93 -1.78
C LEU A 256 23.66 7.32 -1.07
N PRO A 257 23.98 8.62 -0.96
CA PRO A 257 25.17 9.08 -0.25
C PRO A 257 25.19 8.73 1.25
N TRP A 258 24.06 8.31 1.81
CA TRP A 258 23.90 7.91 3.22
C TRP A 258 23.71 6.41 3.43
N ASP A 259 23.96 5.59 2.41
CA ASP A 259 23.99 4.14 2.57
C ASP A 259 25.00 3.73 3.66
N GLY A 260 24.54 2.91 4.62
CA GLY A 260 25.36 2.42 5.72
C GLY A 260 25.70 3.45 6.80
N LYS A 261 25.16 4.67 6.73
CA LYS A 261 25.36 5.71 7.76
C LYS A 261 24.43 5.56 8.94
N ARG A 262 24.82 6.11 10.10
CA ARG A 262 23.96 6.19 11.28
C ARG A 262 22.85 7.23 11.09
N LEU A 263 21.78 7.12 11.87
CA LEU A 263 20.61 8.01 11.76
C LEU A 263 20.96 9.51 11.85
N ASP A 264 21.85 9.87 12.78
CA ASP A 264 22.33 11.24 12.95
C ASP A 264 23.10 11.75 11.73
N GLU A 265 23.86 10.89 11.05
CA GLU A 265 24.62 11.22 9.85
C GLU A 265 23.75 11.26 8.59
N ILE A 266 22.67 10.46 8.54
CA ILE A 266 21.70 10.45 7.43
C ILE A 266 21.11 11.85 7.25
N VAL A 267 20.68 12.50 8.35
CA VAL A 267 20.06 13.83 8.30
C VAL A 267 21.02 14.86 7.71
N THR A 268 22.24 14.94 8.23
CA THR A 268 23.25 15.88 7.73
C THR A 268 23.55 15.61 6.26
N THR A 269 23.67 14.34 5.85
CA THR A 269 23.94 13.99 4.45
C THR A 269 22.76 14.35 3.53
N LYS A 270 21.51 14.17 3.98
CA LYS A 270 20.30 14.57 3.24
C LYS A 270 20.21 16.08 3.04
N LEU A 271 20.58 16.88 4.04
CA LEU A 271 20.61 18.34 3.94
C LEU A 271 21.64 18.82 2.92
N LEU A 272 22.76 18.12 2.79
CA LEU A 272 23.83 18.42 1.83
C LEU A 272 23.62 17.71 0.48
N PHE A 273 22.52 16.97 0.31
CA PHE A 273 22.33 16.13 -0.86
C PHE A 273 22.25 16.93 -2.16
N SER A 274 21.63 18.12 -2.12
CA SER A 274 21.47 18.99 -3.29
C SER A 274 22.77 19.66 -3.78
N GLN A 275 23.91 19.32 -3.20
CA GLN A 275 25.21 19.79 -3.68
C GLN A 275 25.56 19.17 -5.04
N GLU A 276 26.13 19.99 -5.92
CA GLU A 276 26.39 19.64 -7.34
C GLU A 276 27.30 18.41 -7.51
N ASP A 277 28.22 18.15 -6.58
CA ASP A 277 29.13 17.00 -6.66
C ASP A 277 28.40 15.64 -6.75
N ASN A 278 27.19 15.53 -6.17
CA ASN A 278 26.37 14.31 -6.25
C ASN A 278 25.72 14.12 -7.64
N PHE A 279 25.68 15.17 -8.45
CA PHE A 279 24.98 15.19 -9.74
C PHE A 279 25.90 15.44 -10.93
N LYS A 280 27.21 15.61 -10.71
CA LYS A 280 28.19 15.94 -11.77
C LYS A 280 28.18 15.00 -12.97
N ASP A 281 27.88 13.72 -12.73
CA ASP A 281 27.86 12.66 -13.74
C ASP A 281 26.43 12.33 -14.22
N LEU A 282 25.42 13.07 -13.74
CA LEU A 282 24.01 12.89 -14.10
C LEU A 282 23.55 13.96 -15.09
N PRO A 283 22.57 13.64 -15.95
CA PRO A 283 21.94 14.64 -16.80
C PRO A 283 21.36 15.81 -15.97
N GLU A 284 21.45 17.04 -16.51
CA GLU A 284 20.97 18.26 -15.83
C GLU A 284 19.49 18.20 -15.40
N GLN A 285 18.68 17.36 -16.06
CA GLN A 285 17.27 17.16 -15.74
C GLN A 285 17.07 16.64 -14.30
N TYR A 286 18.03 15.91 -13.74
CA TYR A 286 17.98 15.44 -12.34
C TYR A 286 18.12 16.61 -11.35
N LEU A 287 19.02 17.55 -11.63
CA LEU A 287 19.17 18.79 -10.85
C LEU A 287 17.92 19.67 -10.98
N ASN A 288 17.36 19.78 -12.19
CA ASN A 288 16.13 20.54 -12.43
C ASN A 288 14.95 19.97 -11.64
N LEU A 289 14.81 18.64 -11.58
CA LEU A 289 13.78 17.96 -10.79
C LEU A 289 13.94 18.28 -9.29
N LEU A 290 15.16 18.23 -8.76
CA LEU A 290 15.45 18.58 -7.37
C LEU A 290 15.19 20.07 -7.08
N GLY A 291 15.64 20.96 -7.96
CA GLY A 291 15.45 22.41 -7.84
C GLY A 291 14.00 22.85 -8.01
N SER A 292 13.18 22.10 -8.75
CA SER A 292 11.73 22.34 -8.82
C SER A 292 11.06 22.07 -7.47
N LYS A 293 11.50 21.05 -6.74
CA LYS A 293 10.99 20.71 -5.40
C LYS A 293 11.38 21.76 -4.35
N LEU A 294 12.62 22.28 -4.39
CA LEU A 294 13.04 23.37 -3.49
C LEU A 294 12.17 24.62 -3.69
N ARG A 295 11.82 24.95 -4.93
CA ARG A 295 10.93 26.08 -5.26
C ARG A 295 9.46 25.89 -4.87
N LEU A 296 9.02 24.66 -4.59
CA LEU A 296 7.63 24.36 -4.21
C LEU A 296 7.41 24.37 -2.68
N ARG A 297 8.49 24.55 -1.89
CA ARG A 297 8.42 24.70 -0.43
C ARG A 297 8.41 26.17 0.03
N ASP A 298 8.71 27.10 -0.87
CA ASP A 298 8.63 28.56 -0.66
C ASP A 298 7.26 29.11 -1.08
#